data_AF-A0A5E3X919-F1
#
_entry.id   AF-A0A5E3X919-F1
#
_cell.length_a   1.000
_cell.length_b   1.000
_cell.length_c   1.000
_cell.angle_alpha   90.00
_cell.angle_beta   90.00
_cell.angle_gamma   90.00
#
_symmetry.space_group_name_H-M   'P 1'
#
loop_
_entity.id
_entity.type
_entity.pdbx_description
1 polymer ?
#
loop_
_entity_poly.entity_id
_entity_poly.type
_entity_poly.pdbx_seq_one_letter_code
_entity_poly.pdbx_strand_id
1 'polypeptide(L)'
;MIWALWLTSFYNTAVFNAFLRRAGQAALWIDLGLLDENANGRAPRSDVIAAITAPELLTRAYAIVTNDRQNCRIRYYATLVSRLCSVPLKHLRILDIFLAKEYDVPEPISAPCLEQLSVTSDAEDFADCPLSIDKLQYLFDSSRHLAVVRLRRCVDTRALDDASVQSAHTRTRLRELHIESMDEDLLKVIHAYFTVGHNSSVLIDVRAPSLLTSAIELSFSRFGYSLDALESLEIRYHRETIRHSGAISPGDDFFSLCMRARDDYTVIIRMGSYDNSWSWEDIVALLPCSKINTLVFSNPDDSHCDHALPPVSLLRELRGLQHVTLSDRQNIHFLNNLPLGAPISTIVASLPSGTNNEDLSDIWHCLDKRDVDREPITLILDGVLNTTKDIKRYRHLEMPLLVALTEFAVVKDRRTYKQVR
;
A
#
# COMPACT_ATOMS: atom_id res chain seq x y z
N MET A 1 -15.11 7.05 31.69
CA MET A 1 -14.61 7.12 30.29
C MET A 1 -13.18 6.62 30.19
N ILE A 2 -12.21 7.20 30.91
CA ILE A 2 -10.79 6.76 30.89
C ILE A 2 -10.65 5.25 31.16
N TRP A 3 -11.30 4.70 32.19
CA TRP A 3 -11.18 3.26 32.52
C TRP A 3 -11.57 2.30 31.38
N ALA A 4 -12.47 2.70 30.48
CA ALA A 4 -12.92 1.88 29.35
C ALA A 4 -11.94 1.86 28.17
N LEU A 5 -11.04 2.86 28.11
CA LEU A 5 -10.00 2.98 27.07
C LEU A 5 -8.71 2.23 27.43
N TRP A 6 -8.47 1.99 28.72
CA TRP A 6 -7.23 1.41 29.25
C TRP A 6 -7.39 -0.04 29.70
N LEU A 7 -8.49 -0.68 29.30
CA LEU A 7 -8.87 -2.00 29.77
C LEU A 7 -7.80 -3.06 29.43
N THR A 8 -7.18 -2.93 28.25
CA THR A 8 -6.16 -3.86 27.74
C THR A 8 -4.72 -3.44 28.03
N SER A 9 -4.49 -2.33 28.72
CA SER A 9 -3.13 -1.87 29.07
C SER A 9 -2.42 -2.76 30.10
N PHE A 10 -3.13 -3.73 30.70
CA PHE A 10 -2.60 -4.58 31.75
C PHE A 10 -2.80 -6.05 31.43
N TYR A 11 -1.71 -6.80 31.32
CA TYR A 11 -1.72 -8.26 31.19
C TYR A 11 -1.94 -8.95 32.56
N ASN A 12 -3.08 -8.66 33.21
CA ASN A 12 -3.48 -9.19 34.52
C ASN A 12 -5.02 -9.18 34.68
N THR A 13 -5.61 -10.35 34.90
CA THR A 13 -7.07 -10.53 35.02
C THR A 13 -7.71 -9.80 36.20
N ALA A 14 -7.02 -9.66 37.33
CA ALA A 14 -7.56 -8.93 38.48
C ALA A 14 -7.63 -7.41 38.21
N VAL A 15 -6.59 -6.85 37.58
CA VAL A 15 -6.55 -5.44 37.18
C VAL A 15 -7.60 -5.18 36.10
N PHE A 16 -7.66 -6.05 35.09
CA PHE A 16 -8.68 -6.03 34.06
C PHE A 16 -10.10 -5.96 34.64
N ASN A 17 -10.44 -6.87 35.55
CA ASN A 17 -11.75 -6.91 36.20
C ASN A 17 -12.03 -5.70 37.09
N ALA A 18 -11.00 -5.09 37.70
CA ALA A 18 -11.16 -3.84 38.45
C ALA A 18 -11.48 -2.66 37.51
N PHE A 19 -10.79 -2.57 36.37
CA PHE A 19 -11.05 -1.54 35.35
C PHE A 19 -12.41 -1.72 34.71
N LEU A 20 -12.79 -2.95 34.37
CA LEU A 20 -14.12 -3.27 33.83
C LEU A 20 -15.24 -2.85 34.79
N ARG A 21 -15.10 -3.16 36.09
CA ARG A 21 -16.07 -2.73 37.11
C ARG A 21 -16.17 -1.21 37.20
N ARG A 22 -15.04 -0.50 37.16
CA ARG A 22 -14.99 0.97 37.16
C ARG A 22 -15.53 1.60 35.87
N ALA A 23 -15.40 0.91 34.74
CA ALA A 23 -15.99 1.33 33.47
C ALA A 23 -17.52 1.26 33.50
N GLY A 24 -18.13 0.48 34.42
CA GLY A 24 -19.58 0.39 34.55
C GLY A 24 -20.20 -0.12 33.26
N GLN A 25 -21.09 0.66 32.66
CA GLN A 25 -21.75 0.40 31.37
C GLN A 25 -21.15 1.19 30.19
N ALA A 26 -20.00 1.83 30.36
CA ALA A 26 -19.35 2.55 29.27
C ALA A 26 -19.00 1.61 28.10
N ALA A 27 -19.01 2.17 26.88
CA ALA A 27 -18.56 1.46 25.69
C ALA A 27 -17.05 1.21 25.77
N LEU A 28 -16.62 0.01 25.41
CA LEU A 28 -15.28 -0.50 25.71
C LEU A 28 -14.34 -0.40 24.50
N TRP A 29 -13.09 0.00 24.73
CA TRP A 29 -12.04 -0.11 23.73
C TRP A 29 -11.20 -1.35 24.03
N ILE A 30 -11.23 -2.32 23.14
CA ILE A 30 -10.53 -3.59 23.27
C ILE A 30 -9.34 -3.55 22.31
N ASP A 31 -8.19 -3.13 22.82
CA ASP A 31 -6.94 -3.08 22.05
C ASP A 31 -6.05 -4.27 22.42
N LEU A 32 -6.11 -5.31 21.61
CA LEU A 32 -5.36 -6.54 21.84
C LEU A 32 -3.89 -6.41 21.41
N GLY A 33 -3.57 -5.48 20.50
CA GLY A 33 -2.18 -5.14 20.17
C GLY A 33 -1.48 -4.58 21.42
N LEU A 34 -2.10 -3.59 22.07
CA LEU A 34 -1.62 -3.05 23.33
C LEU A 34 -1.52 -4.12 24.44
N LEU A 35 -2.46 -5.07 24.48
CA LEU A 35 -2.41 -6.18 25.44
C LEU A 35 -1.17 -7.07 25.22
N ASP A 36 -0.84 -7.37 23.96
CA ASP A 36 0.31 -8.19 23.57
C ASP A 36 1.63 -7.47 23.88
N GLU A 37 1.74 -6.18 23.55
CA GLU A 37 2.87 -5.33 23.93
C GLU A 37 3.11 -5.34 25.44
N ASN A 38 2.04 -5.19 26.24
CA ASN A 38 2.12 -5.22 27.70
C ASN A 38 2.28 -6.63 28.29
N ALA A 39 2.02 -7.69 27.52
CA ALA A 39 2.39 -9.04 27.88
C ALA A 39 3.91 -9.23 27.84
N ASN A 40 4.64 -8.43 27.04
CA ASN A 40 6.10 -8.39 26.95
C ASN A 40 6.72 -9.80 26.79
N GLY A 41 6.23 -10.57 25.81
CA GLY A 41 6.72 -11.91 25.49
C GLY A 41 6.34 -13.02 26.49
N ARG A 42 5.52 -12.73 27.51
CA ARG A 42 5.02 -13.73 28.45
C ARG A 42 4.17 -14.80 27.74
N ALA A 43 4.14 -15.99 28.32
CA ALA A 43 3.27 -17.06 27.85
C ALA A 43 1.78 -16.63 27.88
N PRO A 44 0.98 -17.04 26.88
CA PRO A 44 -0.46 -16.79 26.85
C PRO A 44 -1.11 -17.41 28.07
N ARG A 45 -1.90 -16.61 28.79
CA ARG A 45 -2.67 -17.11 29.92
C ARG A 45 -4.11 -17.31 29.48
N SER A 46 -4.62 -18.52 29.61
CA SER A 46 -6.00 -18.87 29.24
C SER A 46 -7.03 -18.02 29.97
N ASP A 47 -6.77 -17.62 31.22
CA ASP A 47 -7.66 -16.74 31.99
C ASP A 47 -7.74 -15.33 31.41
N VAL A 48 -6.62 -14.77 30.92
CA VAL A 48 -6.60 -13.46 30.24
C VAL A 48 -7.34 -13.53 28.91
N ILE A 49 -7.10 -14.58 28.12
CA ILE A 49 -7.76 -14.77 26.82
C ILE A 49 -9.27 -14.94 27.00
N ALA A 50 -9.70 -15.80 27.93
CA ALA A 50 -11.11 -16.00 28.24
C ALA A 50 -11.76 -14.71 28.75
N ALA A 51 -11.06 -13.95 29.59
CA ALA A 51 -11.56 -12.68 30.09
C ALA A 51 -11.76 -11.67 28.97
N ILE A 52 -10.79 -11.45 28.07
CA ILE A 52 -10.87 -10.39 27.05
C ILE A 52 -11.81 -10.73 25.89
N THR A 53 -11.99 -12.01 25.61
CA THR A 53 -12.88 -12.51 24.54
C THR A 53 -14.28 -12.88 25.04
N ALA A 54 -14.61 -12.53 26.30
CA ALA A 54 -15.91 -12.83 26.89
C ALA A 54 -17.06 -12.16 26.09
N PRO A 55 -18.14 -12.89 25.77
CA PRO A 55 -19.28 -12.35 25.01
C PRO A 55 -19.86 -11.05 25.60
N GLU A 56 -19.93 -10.96 26.93
CA GLU A 56 -20.47 -9.80 27.66
C GLU A 56 -19.65 -8.53 27.43
N LEU A 57 -18.36 -8.67 27.12
CA LEU A 57 -17.49 -7.54 26.77
C LEU A 57 -17.64 -7.17 25.32
N LEU A 58 -17.62 -8.17 24.43
CA LEU A 58 -17.66 -7.94 22.99
C LEU A 58 -18.97 -7.28 22.57
N THR A 59 -20.09 -7.66 23.18
CA THR A 59 -21.38 -6.97 22.98
C THR A 59 -21.33 -5.48 23.31
N ARG A 60 -20.48 -5.06 24.26
CA ARG A 60 -20.29 -3.67 24.69
C ARG A 60 -19.12 -2.96 24.02
N ALA A 61 -18.38 -3.64 23.16
CA ALA A 61 -17.21 -3.07 22.50
C ALA A 61 -17.64 -1.93 21.57
N TYR A 62 -16.95 -0.80 21.72
CA TYR A 62 -16.96 0.30 20.76
C TYR A 62 -15.93 0.08 19.67
N ALA A 63 -14.75 -0.41 20.05
CA ALA A 63 -13.65 -0.72 19.15
C ALA A 63 -13.01 -2.04 19.54
N ILE A 64 -12.64 -2.84 18.53
CA ILE A 64 -11.81 -4.04 18.67
C ILE A 64 -10.64 -3.85 17.71
N VAL A 65 -9.43 -3.79 18.28
CA VAL A 65 -8.19 -3.53 17.55
C VAL A 65 -7.20 -4.66 17.84
N THR A 66 -6.66 -5.30 16.82
CA THR A 66 -5.61 -6.33 16.94
C THR A 66 -4.41 -6.05 16.04
N ASN A 67 -4.32 -4.85 15.49
CA ASN A 67 -3.41 -4.50 14.42
C ASN A 67 -1.98 -4.31 14.92
N ASP A 68 -1.32 -5.41 15.30
CA ASP A 68 0.14 -5.47 15.29
C ASP A 68 0.58 -6.16 13.99
N ARG A 69 0.95 -5.34 13.00
CA ARG A 69 1.54 -5.78 11.73
C ARG A 69 2.84 -6.59 11.92
N GLN A 70 3.41 -6.62 13.13
CA GLN A 70 4.70 -7.22 13.41
C GLN A 70 4.60 -8.58 14.13
N ASN A 71 3.47 -8.90 14.77
CA ASN A 71 3.30 -10.15 15.53
C ASN A 71 2.25 -11.09 14.90
N CYS A 72 2.69 -11.97 13.99
CA CYS A 72 1.98 -13.20 13.59
C CYS A 72 1.75 -14.19 14.76
N ARG A 73 1.97 -13.75 16.01
CA ARG A 73 1.92 -14.54 17.25
C ARG A 73 0.78 -14.13 18.16
N ILE A 74 -0.28 -13.54 17.62
CA ILE A 74 -1.46 -13.24 18.42
C ILE A 74 -2.19 -14.57 18.71
N ARG A 75 -1.91 -15.10 19.91
CA ARG A 75 -2.34 -16.45 20.35
C ARG A 75 -3.81 -16.53 20.75
N TYR A 76 -4.56 -15.46 20.55
CA TYR A 76 -5.99 -15.34 20.85
C TYR A 76 -6.86 -15.27 19.60
N TYR A 77 -6.31 -15.38 18.38
CA TYR A 77 -7.07 -15.28 17.12
C TYR A 77 -8.18 -16.30 17.00
N ALA A 78 -7.91 -17.60 17.18
CA ALA A 78 -8.93 -18.65 17.07
C ALA A 78 -10.15 -18.37 17.95
N THR A 79 -9.91 -17.99 19.22
CA THR A 79 -10.98 -17.66 20.17
C THR A 79 -11.68 -16.36 19.80
N LEU A 80 -10.93 -15.32 19.40
CA LEU A 80 -11.50 -14.04 19.00
C LEU A 80 -12.40 -14.18 17.77
N VAL A 81 -11.93 -14.82 16.71
CA VAL A 81 -12.68 -15.00 15.46
C VAL A 81 -13.99 -15.76 15.73
N SER A 82 -13.92 -16.88 16.46
CA SER A 82 -15.11 -17.63 16.87
C SER A 82 -16.10 -16.76 17.67
N ARG A 83 -15.61 -15.85 18.51
CA ARG A 83 -16.45 -14.96 19.32
C ARG A 83 -17.04 -13.78 18.55
N LEU A 84 -16.29 -13.19 17.62
CA LEU A 84 -16.78 -12.15 16.71
C LEU A 84 -17.95 -12.65 15.85
N CYS A 85 -17.93 -13.94 15.52
CA CYS A 85 -18.95 -14.60 14.72
C CYS A 85 -20.19 -15.05 15.53
N SER A 86 -20.04 -15.32 16.82
CA SER A 86 -21.11 -15.91 17.66
C SER A 86 -21.95 -14.90 18.43
N VAL A 87 -21.58 -13.62 18.40
CA VAL A 87 -22.17 -12.57 19.23
C VAL A 87 -22.54 -11.35 18.39
N PRO A 88 -23.74 -10.77 18.53
CA PRO A 88 -24.10 -9.54 17.82
C PRO A 88 -23.37 -8.33 18.41
N LEU A 89 -22.56 -7.66 17.59
CA LEU A 89 -21.68 -6.55 17.99
C LEU A 89 -22.39 -5.20 17.78
N LYS A 90 -23.52 -5.01 18.49
CA LYS A 90 -24.44 -3.87 18.28
C LYS A 90 -23.85 -2.49 18.58
N HIS A 91 -22.80 -2.42 19.39
CA HIS A 91 -22.15 -1.16 19.79
C HIS A 91 -20.82 -0.91 19.07
N LEU A 92 -20.37 -1.87 18.27
CA LEU A 92 -19.08 -1.80 17.61
C LEU A 92 -19.12 -0.80 16.46
N ARG A 93 -18.22 0.19 16.52
CA ARG A 93 -18.04 1.20 15.47
C ARG A 93 -16.73 1.03 14.71
N ILE A 94 -15.71 0.46 15.36
CA ILE A 94 -14.38 0.27 14.77
C ILE A 94 -13.97 -1.18 14.92
N LEU A 95 -13.75 -1.86 13.80
CA LEU A 95 -13.15 -3.18 13.75
C LEU A 95 -11.84 -3.06 12.97
N ASP A 96 -10.71 -3.20 13.65
CA ASP A 96 -9.39 -3.25 13.02
C ASP A 96 -8.68 -4.53 13.43
N ILE A 97 -8.78 -5.54 12.58
CA ILE A 97 -8.37 -6.90 12.89
C ILE A 97 -7.36 -7.41 11.86
N PHE A 98 -6.42 -8.20 12.36
CA PHE A 98 -5.62 -9.07 11.55
C PHE A 98 -6.20 -10.49 11.65
N LEU A 99 -6.35 -11.17 10.53
CA LEU A 99 -6.81 -12.54 10.41
C LEU A 99 -5.69 -13.34 9.78
N ALA A 100 -5.07 -14.23 10.56
CA ALA A 100 -4.04 -15.11 10.00
C ALA A 100 -4.70 -16.13 9.06
N LYS A 101 -4.00 -16.52 7.99
CA LYS A 101 -4.49 -17.45 6.96
C LYS A 101 -4.89 -18.83 7.51
N GLU A 102 -4.38 -19.23 8.67
CA GLU A 102 -4.76 -20.49 9.31
C GLU A 102 -6.13 -20.43 10.03
N TYR A 103 -6.73 -19.26 10.18
CA TYR A 103 -7.99 -19.06 10.89
C TYR A 103 -9.08 -18.49 9.99
N ASP A 104 -9.81 -19.40 9.33
CA ASP A 104 -11.02 -19.04 8.61
C ASP A 104 -12.06 -18.40 9.54
N VAL A 105 -12.80 -17.44 8.99
CA VAL A 105 -13.98 -16.85 9.63
C VAL A 105 -15.15 -17.81 9.38
N PRO A 106 -15.65 -18.58 10.37
CA PRO A 106 -16.61 -19.65 10.09
C PRO A 106 -18.00 -19.13 9.70
N GLU A 107 -18.44 -18.03 10.31
CA GLU A 107 -19.78 -17.45 10.14
C GLU A 107 -19.69 -15.94 9.91
N PRO A 108 -20.71 -15.29 9.32
CA PRO A 108 -20.70 -13.85 9.13
C PRO A 108 -20.63 -13.05 10.43
N ILE A 109 -19.87 -11.94 10.42
CA ILE A 109 -19.80 -11.01 11.55
C ILE A 109 -20.99 -10.04 11.47
N SER A 110 -21.75 -9.92 12.57
CA SER A 110 -22.89 -9.00 12.66
C SER A 110 -22.54 -7.76 13.49
N ALA A 111 -22.30 -6.62 12.82
CA ALA A 111 -21.89 -5.36 13.44
C ALA A 111 -22.67 -4.15 12.87
N PRO A 112 -23.97 -3.99 13.21
CA PRO A 112 -24.86 -3.06 12.49
C PRO A 112 -24.51 -1.57 12.64
N CYS A 113 -23.73 -1.19 13.65
CA CYS A 113 -23.28 0.18 13.88
C CYS A 113 -21.83 0.43 13.42
N LEU A 114 -21.25 -0.49 12.64
CA LEU A 114 -19.88 -0.39 12.19
C LEU A 114 -19.70 0.82 11.25
N GLU A 115 -18.71 1.65 11.57
CA GLU A 115 -18.32 2.83 10.79
C GLU A 115 -16.97 2.63 10.09
N GLN A 116 -16.08 1.84 10.71
CA GLN A 116 -14.74 1.57 10.19
C GLN A 116 -14.45 0.08 10.22
N LEU A 117 -14.15 -0.47 9.05
CA LEU A 117 -13.70 -1.83 8.86
C LEU A 117 -12.25 -1.80 8.36
N SER A 118 -11.37 -2.45 9.09
CA SER A 118 -9.98 -2.72 8.70
C SER A 118 -9.71 -4.20 8.95
N VAL A 119 -9.49 -4.95 7.88
CA VAL A 119 -9.18 -6.38 7.93
C VAL A 119 -7.92 -6.61 7.12
N THR A 120 -6.91 -7.21 7.74
CA THR A 120 -5.64 -7.56 7.09
C THR A 120 -5.35 -9.03 7.31
N SER A 121 -4.68 -9.68 6.37
CA SER A 121 -4.13 -11.04 6.56
C SER A 121 -2.69 -11.15 6.06
N ASP A 122 -2.09 -12.31 6.35
CA ASP A 122 -0.87 -12.83 5.77
C ASP A 122 -1.11 -13.84 4.63
N ALA A 123 -2.30 -13.83 4.02
CA ALA A 123 -2.58 -14.68 2.86
C ALA A 123 -1.59 -14.37 1.71
N GLU A 124 -1.05 -15.42 1.13
CA GLU A 124 -0.15 -15.34 -0.03
C GLU A 124 -0.91 -15.48 -1.36
N ASP A 125 -2.03 -16.22 -1.33
CA ASP A 125 -2.88 -16.48 -2.49
C ASP A 125 -4.38 -16.40 -2.13
N PHE A 126 -5.27 -16.47 -3.12
CA PHE A 126 -6.73 -16.48 -2.94
C PHE A 126 -7.20 -17.57 -1.97
N ALA A 127 -6.57 -18.75 -2.05
CA ALA A 127 -6.94 -19.89 -1.22
C ALA A 127 -6.61 -19.71 0.26
N ASP A 128 -5.67 -18.81 0.57
CA ASP A 128 -5.22 -18.51 1.93
C ASP A 128 -6.04 -17.38 2.58
N CYS A 129 -6.97 -16.77 1.84
CA CYS A 129 -7.75 -15.64 2.34
C CYS A 129 -8.82 -16.09 3.35
N PRO A 130 -8.78 -15.62 4.62
CA PRO A 130 -9.61 -16.17 5.70
C PRO A 130 -11.09 -15.73 5.68
N LEU A 131 -11.45 -14.71 4.90
CA LEU A 131 -12.82 -14.18 4.82
C LEU A 131 -13.42 -14.48 3.44
N SER A 132 -14.47 -15.29 3.35
CA SER A 132 -15.18 -15.48 2.09
C SER A 132 -15.99 -14.24 1.70
N ILE A 133 -16.18 -14.04 0.39
CA ILE A 133 -16.91 -12.88 -0.14
C ILE A 133 -18.35 -12.77 0.39
N ASP A 134 -19.07 -13.89 0.54
CA ASP A 134 -20.44 -13.91 1.09
C ASP A 134 -20.51 -13.33 2.52
N LYS A 135 -19.50 -13.64 3.34
CA LYS A 135 -19.41 -13.15 4.73
C LYS A 135 -19.13 -11.65 4.76
N LEU A 136 -18.33 -11.17 3.81
CA LEU A 136 -18.08 -9.73 3.64
C LEU A 136 -19.35 -9.00 3.17
N GLN A 137 -20.08 -9.53 2.19
CA GLN A 137 -21.33 -8.96 1.71
C GLN A 137 -22.36 -8.85 2.83
N TYR A 138 -22.53 -9.90 3.64
CA TYR A 138 -23.39 -9.85 4.83
C TYR A 138 -23.00 -8.71 5.81
N LEU A 139 -21.69 -8.52 6.02
CA LEU A 139 -21.20 -7.44 6.86
C LEU A 139 -21.55 -6.07 6.28
N PHE A 140 -21.43 -5.90 4.95
CA PHE A 140 -21.81 -4.66 4.28
C PHE A 140 -23.34 -4.41 4.34
N ASP A 141 -24.16 -5.43 4.12
CA ASP A 141 -25.62 -5.35 4.21
C ASP A 141 -26.09 -4.95 5.63
N SER A 142 -25.41 -5.48 6.65
CA SER A 142 -25.74 -5.19 8.04
C SER A 142 -25.22 -3.83 8.51
N SER A 143 -24.13 -3.31 7.93
CA SER A 143 -23.38 -2.14 8.43
C SER A 143 -23.61 -0.88 7.59
N ARG A 144 -24.81 -0.28 7.72
CA ARG A 144 -25.23 0.89 6.91
C ARG A 144 -24.46 2.19 7.16
N HIS A 145 -23.61 2.23 8.19
CA HIS A 145 -22.84 3.41 8.58
C HIS A 145 -21.36 3.36 8.17
N LEU A 146 -20.96 2.34 7.40
CA LEU A 146 -19.59 2.18 6.93
C LEU A 146 -19.12 3.41 6.14
N ALA A 147 -18.07 4.05 6.64
CA ALA A 147 -17.43 5.21 6.04
C ALA A 147 -15.95 4.96 5.71
N VAL A 148 -15.34 3.93 6.30
CA VAL A 148 -13.94 3.54 6.08
C VAL A 148 -13.88 2.04 5.86
N VAL A 149 -13.31 1.62 4.73
CA VAL A 149 -13.08 0.21 4.40
C VAL A 149 -11.62 0.04 4.04
N ARG A 150 -10.91 -0.80 4.79
CA ARG A 150 -9.53 -1.22 4.53
C ARG A 150 -9.49 -2.74 4.51
N LEU A 151 -9.26 -3.33 3.35
CA LEU A 151 -9.21 -4.79 3.18
C LEU A 151 -7.87 -5.12 2.53
N ARG A 152 -7.06 -5.93 3.20
CA ARG A 152 -5.72 -6.29 2.74
C ARG A 152 -5.53 -7.79 2.74
N ARG A 153 -5.50 -8.37 1.53
CA ARG A 153 -5.27 -9.81 1.26
C ARG A 153 -6.21 -10.76 2.01
N CYS A 154 -7.33 -10.27 2.51
CA CYS A 154 -8.12 -11.02 3.47
C CYS A 154 -9.34 -11.70 2.88
N VAL A 155 -9.69 -11.44 1.62
CA VAL A 155 -10.97 -11.84 1.02
C VAL A 155 -10.79 -12.88 -0.08
N ASP A 156 -11.46 -14.02 0.06
CA ASP A 156 -11.59 -15.04 -0.99
C ASP A 156 -12.80 -14.73 -1.87
N THR A 157 -12.53 -14.41 -3.14
CA THR A 157 -13.48 -14.03 -4.18
C THR A 157 -13.93 -15.19 -5.07
N ARG A 158 -13.36 -16.41 -4.92
CA ARG A 158 -13.62 -17.54 -5.82
C ARG A 158 -15.08 -18.02 -5.83
N ALA A 159 -15.81 -17.74 -4.76
CA ALA A 159 -17.23 -18.08 -4.63
C ALA A 159 -18.18 -16.98 -5.16
N LEU A 160 -17.65 -15.92 -5.77
CA LEU A 160 -18.44 -14.79 -6.24
C LEU A 160 -19.42 -15.22 -7.34
N ASP A 161 -20.71 -15.12 -7.04
CA ASP A 161 -21.77 -15.22 -8.04
C ASP A 161 -22.05 -13.83 -8.63
N ASP A 162 -21.73 -13.63 -9.92
CA ASP A 162 -21.95 -12.37 -10.64
C ASP A 162 -23.42 -11.89 -10.56
N ALA A 163 -24.39 -12.80 -10.41
CA ALA A 163 -25.80 -12.44 -10.25
C ALA A 163 -26.09 -11.72 -8.93
N SER A 164 -25.34 -12.03 -7.86
CA SER A 164 -25.50 -11.41 -6.53
C SER A 164 -25.07 -9.94 -6.53
N VAL A 165 -24.04 -9.61 -7.31
CA VAL A 165 -23.43 -8.27 -7.40
C VAL A 165 -24.34 -7.28 -8.12
N GLN A 166 -25.20 -7.76 -9.00
CA GLN A 166 -26.11 -6.93 -9.80
C GLN A 166 -27.38 -6.51 -9.03
N SER A 167 -27.58 -6.98 -7.80
CA SER A 167 -28.73 -6.59 -7.01
C SER A 167 -28.66 -5.10 -6.60
N ALA A 168 -29.80 -4.41 -6.60
CA ALA A 168 -29.85 -2.98 -6.37
C ALA A 168 -29.61 -2.65 -4.88
N HIS A 169 -28.35 -2.50 -4.50
CA HIS A 169 -27.97 -2.06 -3.15
C HIS A 169 -28.08 -0.53 -3.00
N THR A 170 -28.47 -0.07 -1.81
CA THR A 170 -28.32 1.36 -1.46
C THR A 170 -26.85 1.63 -1.18
N ARG A 171 -26.18 2.30 -2.13
CA ARG A 171 -24.75 2.56 -2.02
C ARG A 171 -24.43 3.57 -0.93
N THR A 172 -23.47 3.24 -0.07
CA THR A 172 -22.99 4.12 1.00
C THR A 172 -21.75 4.89 0.54
N ARG A 173 -21.61 6.16 0.92
CA ARG A 173 -20.44 6.97 0.54
C ARG A 173 -19.29 6.73 1.51
N LEU A 174 -18.15 6.27 0.99
CA LEU A 174 -16.93 6.10 1.76
C LEU A 174 -16.12 7.40 1.84
N ARG A 175 -15.56 7.69 3.00
CA ARG A 175 -14.49 8.68 3.20
C ARG A 175 -13.13 8.08 2.86
N GLU A 176 -12.94 6.78 3.08
CA GLU A 176 -11.68 6.12 2.80
C GLU A 176 -11.91 4.69 2.30
N LEU A 177 -11.19 4.34 1.24
CA LEU A 177 -11.19 3.02 0.63
C LEU A 177 -9.73 2.58 0.43
N HIS A 178 -9.31 1.52 1.09
CA HIS A 178 -8.02 0.90 0.87
C HIS A 178 -8.23 -0.58 0.59
N ILE A 179 -8.04 -1.00 -0.65
CA ILE A 179 -8.15 -2.40 -1.06
C ILE A 179 -6.79 -2.86 -1.55
N GLU A 180 -6.22 -3.88 -0.91
CA GLU A 180 -5.16 -4.70 -1.48
C GLU A 180 -5.76 -6.09 -1.70
N SER A 181 -6.11 -6.38 -2.95
CA SER A 181 -6.81 -7.61 -3.35
C SER A 181 -5.94 -8.50 -4.23
N MET A 182 -6.26 -9.80 -4.21
CA MET A 182 -5.58 -10.76 -5.05
C MET A 182 -6.04 -10.63 -6.53
N ASP A 183 -7.31 -10.27 -6.76
CA ASP A 183 -7.91 -9.99 -8.10
C ASP A 183 -8.69 -8.67 -8.12
N GLU A 184 -9.25 -8.34 -9.28
CA GLU A 184 -10.18 -7.23 -9.49
C GLU A 184 -11.64 -7.54 -9.11
N ASP A 185 -12.01 -8.79 -8.82
CA ASP A 185 -13.40 -9.18 -8.56
C ASP A 185 -13.93 -8.59 -7.25
N LEU A 186 -13.07 -8.45 -6.24
CA LEU A 186 -13.44 -7.73 -5.01
C LEU A 186 -13.90 -6.30 -5.31
N LEU A 187 -13.32 -5.63 -6.32
CA LEU A 187 -13.70 -4.27 -6.69
C LEU A 187 -15.13 -4.19 -7.24
N LYS A 188 -15.61 -5.24 -7.92
CA LYS A 188 -17.01 -5.33 -8.37
C LYS A 188 -17.97 -5.28 -7.18
N VAL A 189 -17.66 -6.04 -6.13
CA VAL A 189 -18.46 -6.09 -4.89
C VAL A 189 -18.38 -4.76 -4.16
N ILE A 190 -17.18 -4.21 -3.96
CA ILE A 190 -17.02 -2.90 -3.32
C ILE A 190 -17.80 -1.82 -4.07
N HIS A 191 -17.74 -1.80 -5.39
CA HIS A 191 -18.47 -0.85 -6.22
C HIS A 191 -20.00 -1.01 -6.08
N ALA A 192 -20.51 -2.24 -5.92
CA ALA A 192 -21.94 -2.49 -5.75
C ALA A 192 -22.48 -1.91 -4.43
N TYR A 193 -21.67 -1.90 -3.36
CA TYR A 193 -22.08 -1.42 -2.04
C TYR A 193 -21.70 0.03 -1.73
N PHE A 194 -20.67 0.56 -2.40
CA PHE A 194 -20.07 1.83 -2.00
C PHE A 194 -19.85 2.79 -3.16
N THR A 195 -19.88 4.08 -2.85
CA THR A 195 -19.44 5.17 -3.72
C THR A 195 -18.25 5.87 -3.08
N VAL A 196 -17.31 6.35 -3.88
CA VAL A 196 -16.24 7.24 -3.43
C VAL A 196 -16.50 8.64 -3.98
N GLY A 197 -16.22 9.66 -3.19
CA GLY A 197 -16.38 11.05 -3.61
C GLY A 197 -15.04 11.73 -3.86
N HIS A 198 -15.09 12.97 -4.34
CA HIS A 198 -13.91 13.81 -4.55
C HIS A 198 -13.13 14.13 -3.26
N ASN A 199 -13.68 13.95 -2.05
CA ASN A 199 -12.92 14.14 -0.80
C ASN A 199 -12.48 12.81 -0.16
N SER A 200 -12.63 11.71 -0.88
CA SER A 200 -12.28 10.38 -0.38
C SER A 200 -10.82 10.05 -0.68
N SER A 201 -10.16 9.41 0.28
CA SER A 201 -8.85 8.79 0.10
C SER A 201 -9.05 7.37 -0.44
N VAL A 202 -8.45 7.06 -1.59
CA VAL A 202 -8.61 5.79 -2.29
C VAL A 202 -7.24 5.22 -2.65
N LEU A 203 -6.99 4.00 -2.19
CA LEU A 203 -5.85 3.18 -2.59
C LEU A 203 -6.40 1.82 -3.02
N ILE A 204 -6.19 1.47 -4.29
CA ILE A 204 -6.53 0.17 -4.84
C ILE A 204 -5.24 -0.48 -5.29
N ASP A 205 -4.92 -1.68 -4.79
CA ASP A 205 -3.73 -2.46 -5.12
C ASP A 205 -4.17 -3.85 -5.55
N VAL A 206 -4.05 -4.11 -6.86
CA VAL A 206 -4.45 -5.38 -7.47
C VAL A 206 -3.19 -6.17 -7.79
N ARG A 207 -3.03 -7.30 -7.11
CA ARG A 207 -1.78 -8.07 -7.13
C ARG A 207 -1.63 -8.97 -8.35
N ALA A 208 -2.70 -9.68 -8.73
CA ALA A 208 -2.71 -10.58 -9.87
C ALA A 208 -4.00 -10.34 -10.67
N PRO A 209 -4.09 -9.21 -11.42
CA PRO A 209 -5.28 -8.93 -12.20
C PRO A 209 -5.49 -10.04 -13.22
N SER A 210 -6.69 -10.58 -13.31
CA SER A 210 -7.02 -11.61 -14.30
C SER A 210 -7.07 -11.01 -15.71
N LEU A 211 -7.61 -9.79 -15.81
CA LEU A 211 -7.69 -8.99 -17.03
C LEU A 211 -7.35 -7.54 -16.71
N LEU A 212 -6.22 -7.07 -17.24
CA LEU A 212 -5.73 -5.71 -17.00
C LEU A 212 -6.77 -4.63 -17.34
N THR A 213 -7.45 -4.74 -18.48
CA THR A 213 -8.50 -3.81 -18.90
C THR A 213 -9.65 -3.75 -17.90
N SER A 214 -10.06 -4.90 -17.36
CA SER A 214 -11.12 -5.00 -16.35
C SER A 214 -10.68 -4.33 -15.04
N ALA A 215 -9.47 -4.65 -14.56
CA ALA A 215 -8.90 -4.05 -13.36
C ALA A 215 -8.81 -2.53 -13.48
N ILE A 216 -8.38 -2.01 -14.63
CA ILE A 216 -8.32 -0.57 -14.90
C ILE A 216 -9.72 0.07 -14.97
N GLU A 217 -10.69 -0.55 -15.66
CA GLU A 217 -12.07 -0.02 -15.74
C GLU A 217 -12.72 0.02 -14.36
N LEU A 218 -12.62 -1.09 -13.61
CA LEU A 218 -13.17 -1.20 -12.25
C LEU A 218 -12.49 -0.23 -11.31
N SER A 219 -11.18 -0.05 -11.42
CA SER A 219 -10.46 0.90 -10.59
C SER A 219 -10.82 2.33 -10.97
N PHE A 220 -10.59 2.80 -12.19
CA PHE A 220 -10.79 4.22 -12.52
C PHE A 220 -12.26 4.56 -12.79
N SER A 221 -12.84 3.97 -13.84
CA SER A 221 -14.14 4.39 -14.37
C SER A 221 -15.27 4.15 -13.37
N ARG A 222 -15.27 3.00 -12.68
CA ARG A 222 -16.34 2.65 -11.73
C ARG A 222 -16.23 3.41 -10.41
N PHE A 223 -15.03 3.82 -9.99
CA PHE A 223 -14.84 4.71 -8.84
C PHE A 223 -14.78 6.20 -9.21
N GLY A 224 -15.29 6.55 -10.40
CA GLY A 224 -15.63 7.93 -10.75
C GLY A 224 -14.49 8.77 -11.35
N TYR A 225 -13.40 8.14 -11.78
CA TYR A 225 -12.29 8.80 -12.46
C TYR A 225 -12.18 8.36 -13.92
N SER A 226 -11.91 9.33 -14.80
CA SER A 226 -11.45 9.00 -16.15
C SER A 226 -9.96 8.69 -16.12
N LEU A 227 -9.52 7.75 -16.94
CA LEU A 227 -8.10 7.55 -17.24
C LEU A 227 -7.43 8.81 -17.78
N ASP A 228 -8.19 9.70 -18.41
CA ASP A 228 -7.68 10.98 -18.91
C ASP A 228 -7.22 11.94 -17.81
N ALA A 229 -7.63 11.70 -16.56
CA ALA A 229 -7.18 12.47 -15.39
C ALA A 229 -5.87 11.93 -14.80
N LEU A 230 -5.28 10.88 -15.40
CA LEU A 230 -4.00 10.32 -14.96
C LEU A 230 -2.86 11.28 -15.32
N GLU A 231 -2.24 11.87 -14.32
CA GLU A 231 -1.14 12.84 -14.50
C GLU A 231 0.22 12.26 -14.12
N SER A 232 0.24 11.32 -13.17
CA SER A 232 1.48 10.80 -12.58
C SER A 232 1.52 9.28 -12.55
N LEU A 233 2.69 8.76 -12.90
CA LEU A 233 3.08 7.37 -12.69
C LEU A 233 4.23 7.28 -11.70
N GLU A 234 4.24 6.18 -10.95
CA GLU A 234 5.40 5.75 -10.19
C GLU A 234 5.64 4.26 -10.43
N ILE A 235 6.85 3.92 -10.84
CA ILE A 235 7.30 2.54 -11.00
C ILE A 235 8.16 2.20 -9.78
N ARG A 236 7.71 1.20 -9.01
CA ARG A 236 8.41 0.74 -7.82
C ARG A 236 8.97 -0.66 -8.04
N TYR A 237 10.25 -0.85 -7.75
CA TYR A 237 10.75 -2.19 -7.51
C TYR A 237 10.55 -2.54 -6.04
N HIS A 238 10.00 -3.72 -5.78
CA HIS A 238 9.76 -4.23 -4.44
C HIS A 238 10.09 -5.71 -4.37
N ARG A 239 10.42 -6.15 -3.16
CA ARG A 239 10.51 -7.57 -2.84
C ARG A 239 9.55 -7.87 -1.70
N GLU A 240 8.66 -8.81 -1.90
CA GLU A 240 7.76 -9.22 -0.83
C GLU A 240 8.56 -9.83 0.32
N THR A 241 8.11 -9.60 1.55
CA THR A 241 8.65 -10.28 2.72
C THR A 241 7.55 -11.17 3.28
N ILE A 242 7.76 -12.49 3.21
CA ILE A 242 6.86 -13.47 3.80
C ILE A 242 7.30 -13.67 5.25
N ARG A 243 6.35 -13.65 6.18
CA ARG A 243 6.61 -13.93 7.59
C ARG A 243 5.96 -15.24 7.97
N HIS A 244 6.75 -16.30 8.08
CA HIS A 244 6.25 -17.61 8.49
C HIS A 244 6.87 -18.03 9.82
N SER A 245 6.03 -18.38 10.81
CA SER A 245 6.48 -18.88 12.12
C SER A 245 7.48 -17.99 12.88
N GLY A 246 7.51 -16.68 12.58
CA GLY A 246 8.45 -15.72 13.17
C GLY A 246 9.81 -15.62 12.47
N ALA A 247 10.00 -16.33 11.35
CA ALA A 247 11.09 -16.08 10.41
C ALA A 247 10.59 -15.16 9.29
N ILE A 248 11.43 -14.20 8.88
CA ILE A 248 11.20 -13.39 7.68
C ILE A 248 11.93 -14.11 6.54
N SER A 249 11.18 -14.65 5.59
CA SER A 249 11.73 -15.17 4.35
C SER A 249 11.50 -14.15 3.22
N PRO A 250 12.46 -13.97 2.31
CA PRO A 250 12.20 -13.21 1.10
C PRO A 250 11.11 -13.91 0.29
N GLY A 251 10.08 -13.16 -0.08
CA GLY A 251 9.10 -13.55 -1.08
C GLY A 251 9.52 -13.10 -2.47
N ASP A 252 8.55 -13.10 -3.38
CA ASP A 252 8.73 -12.78 -4.78
C ASP A 252 9.07 -11.29 -4.97
N ASP A 253 9.91 -11.03 -5.96
CA ASP A 253 10.16 -9.68 -6.43
C ASP A 253 9.20 -9.30 -7.55
N PHE A 254 8.88 -8.01 -7.61
CA PHE A 254 7.88 -7.47 -8.52
C PHE A 254 8.12 -6.00 -8.80
N PHE A 255 7.66 -5.56 -9.97
CA PHE A 255 7.40 -4.15 -10.22
C PHE A 255 5.97 -3.80 -9.83
N SER A 256 5.78 -2.63 -9.23
CA SER A 256 4.47 -2.02 -9.05
C SER A 256 4.36 -0.78 -9.92
N LEU A 257 3.32 -0.71 -10.74
CA LEU A 257 2.92 0.51 -11.42
C LEU A 257 1.85 1.21 -10.58
N CYS A 258 2.23 2.30 -9.94
CA CYS A 258 1.34 3.18 -9.21
C CYS A 258 0.86 4.31 -10.13
N MET A 259 -0.43 4.34 -10.40
CA MET A 259 -1.11 5.31 -11.25
C MET A 259 -1.89 6.29 -10.36
N ARG A 260 -1.61 7.59 -10.51
CA ARG A 260 -2.26 8.63 -9.71
C ARG A 260 -3.02 9.62 -10.59
N ALA A 261 -4.34 9.63 -10.43
CA ALA A 261 -5.17 10.71 -10.96
C ALA A 261 -5.07 11.99 -10.11
N ARG A 262 -4.71 11.84 -8.83
CA ARG A 262 -4.49 12.91 -7.84
C ARG A 262 -3.82 12.33 -6.58
N ASP A 263 -3.42 13.18 -5.65
CA ASP A 263 -2.73 12.79 -4.42
C ASP A 263 -3.49 11.71 -3.60
N ASP A 264 -4.80 11.90 -3.43
CA ASP A 264 -5.64 11.00 -2.62
C ASP A 264 -6.25 9.82 -3.40
N TYR A 265 -5.85 9.60 -4.65
CA TYR A 265 -6.38 8.51 -5.48
C TYR A 265 -5.24 7.76 -6.19
N THR A 266 -4.93 6.57 -5.70
CA THR A 266 -3.85 5.74 -6.25
C THR A 266 -4.38 4.35 -6.63
N VAL A 267 -4.05 3.91 -7.84
CA VAL A 267 -4.25 2.54 -8.31
C VAL A 267 -2.89 1.91 -8.52
N ILE A 268 -2.66 0.75 -7.93
CA ILE A 268 -1.40 0.00 -8.00
C ILE A 268 -1.71 -1.31 -8.69
N ILE A 269 -0.93 -1.63 -9.71
CA ILE A 269 -0.96 -2.92 -10.38
C ILE A 269 0.43 -3.51 -10.31
N ARG A 270 0.53 -4.79 -9.94
CA ARG A 270 1.80 -5.49 -9.75
C ARG A 270 2.11 -6.44 -10.91
N MET A 271 3.39 -6.53 -11.24
CA MET A 271 3.96 -7.44 -12.25
C MET A 271 5.04 -8.25 -11.55
N GLY A 272 4.83 -9.55 -11.39
CA GLY A 272 5.77 -10.45 -10.72
C GLY A 272 6.93 -10.87 -11.63
N SER A 273 8.05 -11.31 -11.05
CA SER A 273 9.19 -11.76 -11.87
C SER A 273 8.91 -13.02 -12.71
N TYR A 274 8.00 -13.89 -12.27
CA TYR A 274 7.82 -15.23 -12.86
C TYR A 274 6.40 -15.53 -13.36
N ASP A 275 5.38 -14.88 -12.81
CA ASP A 275 3.99 -15.07 -13.22
C ASP A 275 3.38 -13.72 -13.57
N ASN A 276 3.33 -13.44 -14.87
CA ASN A 276 2.88 -12.15 -15.40
C ASN A 276 1.56 -12.31 -16.12
N SER A 277 0.50 -11.79 -15.52
CA SER A 277 -0.82 -11.71 -16.14
C SER A 277 -0.96 -10.55 -17.13
N TRP A 278 0.06 -9.69 -17.25
CA TRP A 278 0.11 -8.56 -18.16
C TRP A 278 1.54 -8.15 -18.51
N SER A 279 1.69 -7.35 -19.57
CA SER A 279 2.95 -6.79 -20.06
C SER A 279 2.91 -5.26 -20.12
N TRP A 280 4.09 -4.61 -20.16
CA TRP A 280 4.15 -3.15 -20.29
C TRP A 280 3.48 -2.63 -21.56
N GLU A 281 3.46 -3.42 -22.64
CA GLU A 281 2.73 -3.14 -23.88
C GLU A 281 1.22 -3.08 -23.67
N ASP A 282 0.67 -3.97 -22.82
CA ASP A 282 -0.75 -3.98 -22.49
C ASP A 282 -1.13 -2.69 -21.74
N ILE A 283 -0.27 -2.22 -20.83
CA ILE A 283 -0.44 -0.92 -20.16
C ILE A 283 -0.41 0.23 -21.16
N VAL A 284 0.55 0.22 -22.09
CA VAL A 284 0.67 1.26 -23.13
C VAL A 284 -0.58 1.36 -23.98
N ALA A 285 -1.20 0.23 -24.32
CA ALA A 285 -2.42 0.21 -25.10
C ALA A 285 -3.64 0.82 -24.37
N LEU A 286 -3.62 0.83 -23.04
CA LEU A 286 -4.74 1.26 -22.19
C LEU A 286 -4.59 2.67 -21.62
N LEU A 287 -3.35 3.11 -21.36
CA LEU A 287 -3.10 4.39 -20.72
C LEU A 287 -2.93 5.54 -21.72
N PRO A 288 -3.42 6.75 -21.40
CA PRO A 288 -3.15 7.95 -22.20
C PRO A 288 -1.72 8.46 -21.96
N CYS A 289 -0.70 7.70 -22.36
CA CYS A 289 0.72 7.98 -22.09
C CYS A 289 1.19 9.38 -22.52
N SER A 290 0.52 10.00 -23.50
CA SER A 290 0.78 11.37 -23.94
C SER A 290 0.34 12.46 -22.95
N LYS A 291 -0.53 12.15 -21.99
CA LYS A 291 -1.02 13.09 -20.95
C LYS A 291 -0.22 13.00 -19.64
N ILE A 292 0.53 11.92 -19.46
CA ILE A 292 1.30 11.66 -18.25
C ILE A 292 2.48 12.62 -18.22
N ASN A 293 2.50 13.49 -17.21
CA ASN A 293 3.48 14.57 -17.08
C ASN A 293 4.56 14.27 -16.02
N THR A 294 4.31 13.33 -15.11
CA THR A 294 5.20 13.02 -13.99
C THR A 294 5.49 11.53 -13.92
N LEU A 295 6.77 11.18 -13.80
CA LEU A 295 7.25 9.82 -13.61
C LEU A 295 8.19 9.76 -12.41
N VAL A 296 7.93 8.83 -11.49
CA VAL A 296 8.81 8.52 -10.37
C VAL A 296 9.31 7.10 -10.51
N PHE A 297 10.62 6.89 -10.37
CA PHE A 297 11.21 5.57 -10.19
C PHE A 297 11.68 5.43 -8.76
N SER A 298 11.10 4.47 -8.04
CA SER A 298 11.45 4.25 -6.64
C SER A 298 11.87 2.81 -6.34
N ASN A 299 12.73 2.67 -5.34
CA ASN A 299 13.13 1.39 -4.78
C ASN A 299 13.23 1.57 -3.25
N PRO A 300 12.10 1.61 -2.54
CA PRO A 300 12.08 1.98 -1.13
C PRO A 300 12.79 0.96 -0.23
N ASP A 301 12.94 -0.28 -0.70
CA ASP A 301 13.61 -1.35 0.03
C ASP A 301 15.12 -1.42 -0.26
N ASP A 302 15.67 -0.50 -1.07
CA ASP A 302 17.07 -0.48 -1.55
C ASP A 302 17.52 -1.87 -2.05
N SER A 303 16.60 -2.57 -2.70
CA SER A 303 16.77 -3.97 -3.12
C SER A 303 17.35 -4.03 -4.53
N HIS A 304 18.20 -5.03 -4.81
CA HIS A 304 18.74 -5.17 -6.16
C HIS A 304 17.64 -5.58 -7.15
N CYS A 305 17.43 -4.77 -8.18
CA CYS A 305 16.46 -5.02 -9.22
C CYS A 305 16.99 -6.04 -10.24
N ASP A 306 16.68 -7.32 -10.02
CA ASP A 306 17.00 -8.43 -10.95
C ASP A 306 15.78 -8.86 -11.80
N HIS A 307 14.75 -7.99 -11.88
CA HIS A 307 13.53 -8.29 -12.60
C HIS A 307 13.79 -8.34 -14.12
N ALA A 308 13.48 -9.49 -14.75
CA ALA A 308 13.83 -9.76 -16.15
C ALA A 308 13.14 -8.84 -17.17
N LEU A 309 11.97 -8.27 -16.81
CA LEU A 309 11.15 -7.43 -17.69
C LEU A 309 11.18 -5.96 -17.26
N PRO A 310 12.13 -5.15 -17.75
CA PRO A 310 12.16 -3.72 -17.48
C PRO A 310 11.01 -2.96 -18.16
N PRO A 311 10.58 -1.80 -17.65
CA PRO A 311 9.45 -1.01 -18.16
C PRO A 311 9.68 -0.29 -19.51
N VAL A 312 10.58 -0.80 -20.36
CA VAL A 312 11.06 -0.12 -21.57
C VAL A 312 9.93 0.31 -22.49
N SER A 313 8.95 -0.57 -22.74
CA SER A 313 7.85 -0.30 -23.67
C SER A 313 6.94 0.83 -23.17
N LEU A 314 6.65 0.86 -21.86
CA LEU A 314 5.93 1.97 -21.24
C LEU A 314 6.71 3.28 -21.35
N LEU A 315 7.99 3.25 -20.98
CA LEU A 315 8.84 4.45 -20.96
C LEU A 315 8.95 5.13 -22.32
N ARG A 316 8.99 4.35 -23.41
CA ARG A 316 9.08 4.87 -24.78
C ARG A 316 7.83 5.60 -25.27
N GLU A 317 6.69 5.44 -24.61
CA GLU A 317 5.43 6.09 -25.00
C GLU A 317 5.05 7.30 -24.14
N LEU A 318 5.83 7.61 -23.09
CA LEU A 318 5.60 8.77 -22.21
C LEU A 318 6.01 10.10 -22.86
N ARG A 319 5.33 10.46 -23.96
CA ARG A 319 5.66 11.65 -24.78
C ARG A 319 5.28 12.97 -24.11
N GLY A 320 4.37 12.95 -23.13
CA GLY A 320 3.93 14.12 -22.38
C GLY A 320 4.79 14.47 -21.17
N LEU A 321 5.84 13.70 -20.91
CA LEU A 321 6.60 13.75 -19.66
C LEU A 321 7.34 15.07 -19.47
N GLN A 322 7.14 15.70 -18.31
CA GLN A 322 7.76 16.96 -17.90
C GLN A 322 8.66 16.80 -16.67
N HIS A 323 8.27 15.94 -15.73
CA HIS A 323 8.96 15.75 -14.46
C HIS A 323 9.37 14.29 -14.29
N VAL A 324 10.67 14.06 -14.02
CA VAL A 324 11.20 12.73 -13.72
C VAL A 324 11.89 12.75 -12.38
N THR A 325 11.54 11.82 -11.49
CA THR A 325 12.20 11.63 -10.21
C THR A 325 12.82 10.24 -10.13
N LEU A 326 14.09 10.17 -9.73
CA LEU A 326 14.84 8.95 -9.50
C LEU A 326 15.18 8.89 -8.02
N SER A 327 14.73 7.84 -7.33
CA SER A 327 15.07 7.61 -5.92
C SER A 327 16.09 6.48 -5.71
N ASP A 328 16.54 5.85 -6.80
CA ASP A 328 17.48 4.72 -6.76
C ASP A 328 18.48 4.82 -7.92
N ARG A 329 19.75 4.49 -7.65
CA ARG A 329 20.84 4.54 -8.63
C ARG A 329 20.60 3.59 -9.80
N GLN A 330 20.10 2.38 -9.52
CA GLN A 330 19.82 1.38 -10.53
C GLN A 330 18.78 1.88 -11.52
N ASN A 331 17.93 2.85 -11.16
CA ASN A 331 16.91 3.38 -12.06
C ASN A 331 17.43 4.45 -13.05
N ILE A 332 18.67 4.94 -12.89
CA ILE A 332 19.24 5.98 -13.77
C ILE A 332 19.26 5.53 -15.24
N HIS A 333 19.58 4.25 -15.50
CA HIS A 333 19.65 3.73 -16.87
C HIS A 333 18.30 3.82 -17.60
N PHE A 334 17.17 3.86 -16.89
CA PHE A 334 15.84 4.01 -17.49
C PHE A 334 15.64 5.36 -18.18
N LEU A 335 16.42 6.39 -17.82
CA LEU A 335 16.37 7.69 -18.50
C LEU A 335 16.65 7.56 -20.01
N ASN A 336 17.49 6.59 -20.41
CA ASN A 336 17.80 6.33 -21.82
C ASN A 336 16.63 5.77 -22.62
N ASN A 337 15.59 5.26 -21.96
CA ASN A 337 14.40 4.71 -22.62
C ASN A 337 13.27 5.74 -22.76
N LEU A 338 13.42 6.93 -22.15
CA LEU A 338 12.43 8.00 -22.28
C LEU A 338 12.47 8.62 -23.68
N PRO A 339 11.34 9.14 -24.20
CA PRO A 339 11.31 9.69 -25.54
C PRO A 339 12.19 10.93 -25.62
N LEU A 340 13.05 10.99 -26.63
CA LEU A 340 13.92 12.16 -26.88
C LEU A 340 13.08 13.42 -27.11
N GLY A 341 11.91 13.26 -27.72
CA GLY A 341 10.95 14.33 -27.98
C GLY A 341 10.05 14.71 -26.79
N ALA A 342 10.15 14.08 -25.63
CA ALA A 342 9.34 14.44 -24.46
C ALA A 342 9.78 15.82 -23.88
N PRO A 343 8.84 16.71 -23.49
CA PRO A 343 9.12 18.05 -23.00
C PRO A 343 9.58 18.04 -21.53
N ILE A 344 10.61 17.25 -21.22
CA ILE A 344 11.13 17.14 -19.86
C ILE A 344 11.72 18.49 -19.45
N SER A 345 11.17 19.09 -18.40
CA SER A 345 11.63 20.34 -17.82
C SER A 345 12.41 20.12 -16.52
N THR A 346 12.17 19.00 -15.82
CA THR A 346 12.80 18.72 -14.52
C THR A 346 13.20 17.26 -14.39
N ILE A 347 14.44 17.03 -13.97
CA ILE A 347 14.94 15.73 -13.51
C ILE A 347 15.41 15.89 -12.06
N VAL A 348 14.89 15.06 -11.16
CA VAL A 348 15.28 15.02 -9.75
C VAL A 348 15.98 13.69 -9.48
N ALA A 349 17.28 13.73 -9.19
CA ALA A 349 18.04 12.58 -8.74
C ALA A 349 18.17 12.66 -7.21
N SER A 350 17.22 12.05 -6.50
CA SER A 350 17.11 12.04 -5.05
C SER A 350 17.56 10.69 -4.49
N LEU A 351 18.86 10.45 -4.50
CA LEU A 351 19.43 9.15 -4.13
C LEU A 351 19.84 9.14 -2.65
N PRO A 352 19.48 8.11 -1.84
CA PRO A 352 19.88 8.07 -0.43
C PRO A 352 21.38 8.24 -0.20
N SER A 353 22.21 7.66 -1.07
CA SER A 353 23.68 7.74 -1.05
C SER A 353 24.28 8.89 -1.86
N GLY A 354 23.43 9.81 -2.36
CA GLY A 354 23.80 10.87 -3.29
C GLY A 354 24.23 10.36 -4.67
N THR A 355 24.18 11.21 -5.69
CA THR A 355 24.74 10.89 -7.01
C THR A 355 26.27 10.93 -6.96
N ASN A 356 26.95 9.94 -7.52
CA ASN A 356 28.41 9.91 -7.68
C ASN A 356 28.82 10.28 -9.12
N ASN A 357 30.12 10.21 -9.46
CA ASN A 357 30.61 10.54 -10.80
C ASN A 357 30.05 9.62 -11.91
N GLU A 358 29.79 8.35 -11.64
CA GLU A 358 29.23 7.41 -12.62
C GLU A 358 27.77 7.80 -12.91
N ASP A 359 26.99 8.04 -11.84
CA ASP A 359 25.60 8.50 -11.92
C ASP A 359 25.47 9.79 -12.76
N LEU A 360 26.37 10.75 -12.51
CA LEU A 360 26.41 12.02 -13.22
C LEU A 360 26.81 11.83 -14.70
N SER A 361 27.68 10.87 -15.00
CA SER A 361 28.09 10.54 -16.37
C SER A 361 26.92 9.93 -17.15
N ASP A 362 26.16 9.04 -16.51
CA ASP A 362 24.98 8.42 -17.12
C ASP A 362 23.88 9.45 -17.39
N ILE A 363 23.65 10.37 -16.44
CA ILE A 363 22.72 11.49 -16.62
C ILE A 363 23.20 12.39 -17.77
N TRP A 364 24.50 12.70 -17.83
CA TRP A 364 25.09 13.51 -18.89
C TRP A 364 24.85 12.87 -20.26
N HIS A 365 25.13 11.58 -20.43
CA HIS A 365 24.90 10.86 -21.69
C HIS A 365 23.42 10.81 -22.10
N CYS A 366 22.50 10.82 -21.14
CA CYS A 366 21.07 10.93 -21.43
C CYS A 366 20.72 12.33 -21.95
N LEU A 367 21.23 13.37 -21.29
CA LEU A 367 20.95 14.77 -21.64
C LEU A 367 21.57 15.17 -22.99
N ASP A 368 22.78 14.70 -23.29
CA ASP A 368 23.50 14.94 -24.55
C ASP A 368 22.72 14.46 -25.79
N LYS A 369 21.93 13.40 -25.64
CA LYS A 369 21.08 12.86 -26.73
C LYS A 369 19.80 13.65 -26.95
N ARG A 370 19.46 14.60 -26.06
CA ARG A 370 18.22 15.38 -26.15
C ARG A 370 18.45 16.62 -27.01
N ASP A 371 17.38 17.01 -27.70
CA ASP A 371 17.40 18.14 -28.64
C ASP A 371 17.70 19.46 -27.90
N VAL A 372 18.74 20.16 -28.34
CA VAL A 372 19.32 21.35 -27.70
C VAL A 372 18.45 22.59 -27.88
N ASP A 373 17.53 22.59 -28.86
CA ASP A 373 16.68 23.74 -29.20
C ASP A 373 15.48 23.97 -28.25
N ARG A 374 15.44 23.28 -27.10
CA ARG A 374 14.32 23.29 -26.13
C ARG A 374 14.61 24.15 -24.90
N GLU A 375 13.57 24.41 -24.12
CA GLU A 375 13.70 25.04 -22.80
C GLU A 375 14.72 24.28 -21.91
N PRO A 376 15.53 25.01 -21.13
CA PRO A 376 16.60 24.39 -20.34
C PRO A 376 16.02 23.46 -19.27
N ILE A 377 16.57 22.24 -19.22
CA ILE A 377 16.18 21.22 -18.21
C ILE A 377 16.72 21.64 -16.84
N THR A 378 15.92 21.56 -15.78
CA THR A 378 16.42 21.69 -14.41
C THR A 378 16.83 20.32 -13.87
N LEU A 379 18.11 20.14 -13.54
CA LEU A 379 18.61 18.93 -12.88
C LEU A 379 18.80 19.21 -11.39
N ILE A 380 18.02 18.54 -10.53
CA ILE A 380 18.15 18.64 -9.07
C ILE A 380 18.87 17.40 -8.56
N LEU A 381 19.99 17.59 -7.89
CA LEU A 381 20.75 16.51 -7.25
C LEU A 381 20.50 16.58 -5.74
N ASP A 382 20.00 15.51 -5.14
CA ASP A 382 19.70 15.43 -3.70
C ASP A 382 20.23 14.11 -3.11
N GLY A 383 20.48 14.11 -1.80
CA GLY A 383 21.02 12.95 -1.08
C GLY A 383 22.25 13.24 -0.22
N VAL A 384 22.75 12.17 0.42
CA VAL A 384 23.94 12.24 1.30
C VAL A 384 25.06 11.40 0.69
N LEU A 385 26.07 12.08 0.14
CA LEU A 385 27.24 11.42 -0.42
C LEU A 385 28.26 11.08 0.67
N ASN A 386 28.40 9.79 0.94
CA ASN A 386 29.42 9.27 1.84
C ASN A 386 30.73 9.08 1.08
N THR A 387 31.83 9.67 1.57
CA THR A 387 33.15 9.54 0.93
C THR A 387 34.25 9.30 1.96
N THR A 388 35.20 8.43 1.64
CA THR A 388 36.42 8.23 2.44
C THR A 388 37.52 9.24 2.07
N LYS A 389 37.35 9.95 0.96
CA LYS A 389 38.27 10.98 0.47
C LYS A 389 38.02 12.31 1.17
N ASP A 390 39.04 13.18 1.18
CA ASP A 390 38.85 14.58 1.53
C ASP A 390 37.77 15.21 0.64
N ILE A 391 36.78 15.86 1.26
CA ILE A 391 35.59 16.40 0.57
C ILE A 391 35.98 17.45 -0.47
N LYS A 392 36.98 18.30 -0.18
CA LYS A 392 37.43 19.33 -1.13
C LYS A 392 38.06 18.68 -2.35
N ARG A 393 38.90 17.66 -2.15
CA ARG A 393 39.49 16.88 -3.25
C ARG A 393 38.43 16.18 -4.08
N TYR A 394 37.40 15.59 -3.45
CA TYR A 394 36.31 14.94 -4.17
C TYR A 394 35.56 15.94 -5.06
N ARG A 395 35.14 17.08 -4.49
CA ARG A 395 34.45 18.14 -5.25
C ARG A 395 35.28 18.68 -6.41
N HIS A 396 36.59 18.81 -6.23
CA HIS A 396 37.48 19.25 -7.31
C HIS A 396 37.51 18.27 -8.49
N LEU A 397 37.43 16.96 -8.22
CA LEU A 397 37.40 15.93 -9.26
C LEU A 397 36.05 15.81 -9.95
N GLU A 398 34.96 16.10 -9.24
CA GLU A 398 33.59 16.05 -9.77
C GLU A 398 33.22 17.32 -10.58
N MET A 399 33.82 18.47 -10.24
CA MET A 399 33.51 19.78 -10.84
C MET A 399 33.48 19.80 -12.38
N PRO A 400 34.42 19.17 -13.11
CA PRO A 400 34.38 19.16 -14.58
C PRO A 400 33.09 18.55 -15.13
N LEU A 401 32.56 17.52 -14.47
CA LEU A 401 31.35 16.83 -14.90
C LEU A 401 30.09 17.66 -14.58
N LEU A 402 30.05 18.32 -13.43
CA LEU A 402 28.97 19.26 -13.09
C LEU A 402 28.94 20.43 -14.08
N VAL A 403 30.11 20.96 -14.47
CA VAL A 403 30.21 22.01 -15.50
C VAL A 403 29.74 21.49 -16.85
N ALA A 404 30.15 20.30 -17.27
CA ALA A 404 29.67 19.70 -18.53
C ALA A 404 28.14 19.51 -18.55
N LEU A 405 27.53 19.14 -17.42
CA LEU A 405 26.08 19.08 -17.28
C LEU A 405 25.40 20.45 -17.46
N THR A 406 26.08 21.56 -17.16
CA THR A 406 25.51 22.91 -17.34
C THR A 406 25.32 23.32 -18.79
N GLU A 407 25.94 22.60 -19.74
CA GLU A 407 25.71 22.79 -21.18
C GLU A 407 24.28 22.37 -21.59
N PHE A 408 23.68 21.42 -20.84
CA PHE A 408 22.38 20.83 -21.16
C PHE A 408 21.30 21.15 -20.12
N ALA A 409 21.68 21.51 -18.90
CA ALA A 409 20.75 21.66 -17.78
C ALA A 409 21.16 22.76 -16.77
N VAL A 410 20.17 23.38 -16.14
CA VAL A 410 20.38 24.17 -14.92
C VAL A 410 20.55 23.22 -13.75
N VAL A 411 21.80 23.01 -13.34
CA VAL A 411 22.16 22.11 -12.23
C VAL A 411 21.92 22.79 -10.88
N LYS A 412 21.07 22.19 -10.05
CA LYS A 412 20.80 22.56 -8.66
C LYS A 412 21.32 21.45 -7.74
N ASP A 413 22.58 21.58 -7.31
CA ASP A 413 23.19 20.63 -6.39
C ASP A 413 22.79 20.92 -4.93
N ARG A 414 21.95 20.05 -4.36
CA ARG A 414 21.50 20.07 -2.96
C ARG A 414 22.14 18.96 -2.13
N ARG A 415 23.04 18.16 -2.72
CA ARG A 415 23.68 17.03 -2.03
C ARG A 415 24.51 17.51 -0.86
N THR A 416 24.44 16.75 0.23
CA THR A 416 25.31 16.94 1.39
C THR A 416 26.44 15.92 1.34
N TYR A 417 27.63 16.29 1.82
CA TYR A 417 28.81 15.42 1.80
C TYR A 417 29.15 15.02 3.23
N LYS A 418 29.32 13.72 3.46
CA LYS A 418 29.71 13.15 4.76
C LYS A 418 31.00 12.36 4.59
N GLN A 419 32.06 12.79 5.28
CA GLN A 419 33.31 12.04 5.29
C GLN A 419 33.19 10.87 6.28
N VAL A 420 33.38 9.64 5.80
CA VAL A 420 33.38 8.42 6.62
C VAL A 420 34.84 8.04 6.90
N ARG A 421 35.16 7.76 8.16
CA ARG A 421 36.51 7.45 8.63
C ARG A 421 36.82 5.97 8.54
#